data_AF-A0A7L2BNJ2-F1
#
_entry.id   AF-A0A7L2BNJ2-F1
#
_cell.length_a   1.000
_cell.length_b   1.000
_cell.length_c   1.000
_cell.angle_alpha   90.00
_cell.angle_beta   90.00
_cell.angle_gamma   90.00
#
_symmetry.space_group_name_H-M   'P 1'
#
loop_
_entity.id
_entity.type
_entity.pdbx_description
1 polymer ?
#
loop_
_entity_poly.entity_id
_entity_poly.type
_entity_poly.pdbx_seq_one_letter_code
_entity_poly.pdbx_strand_id
1 'polypeptide(L)'
;MDDLILNVDFAATESRPKKESGNRKHQRFVRRRRELERRGVLRQKQLPAAPGGPRRAPRRRSRGTGGGPGKPRSCPKENGPAAGPRCPPVSQNGPTGTDAPAKTKGKGQGAARGSAKAVGAPPASQNDSTGTGAPAKTKGKARGAARGTAKTGAARPAPPKLVAMDCEMVGTGPGGRTSSLARCSIVSYEGDVLYDEYVRPEEPIVDYRTRWSGIRRHHMVKAVPFRRAQQQVLRILAGKVVVGHSIHNDFKALRYYHPKAFTRDTSQIPLLNHRGGFPENMTISLKRLTKALLNQDIQVGKRGHSSVEDARATMELYKVVEEEWEQHLQQNPEQK
;
A
#
# COMPACT_ATOMS: atom_id res chain seq x y z
N MET A 1 71.00 -58.24 -25.60
CA MET A 1 69.92 -59.22 -25.49
C MET A 1 69.46 -59.14 -24.06
N ASP A 2 68.28 -58.56 -23.88
CA ASP A 2 67.23 -58.99 -22.94
C ASP A 2 66.21 -57.85 -22.87
N ASP A 3 65.15 -58.06 -23.66
CA ASP A 3 63.96 -57.22 -23.74
C ASP A 3 63.13 -57.33 -22.45
N LEU A 4 62.78 -56.18 -21.89
CA LEU A 4 61.65 -56.06 -20.96
C LEU A 4 60.78 -54.89 -21.40
N ILE A 5 59.64 -55.30 -21.96
CA ILE A 5 58.56 -54.51 -22.52
C ILE A 5 57.89 -53.67 -21.42
N LEU A 6 57.91 -52.35 -21.58
CA LEU A 6 57.04 -51.42 -20.85
C LEU A 6 55.84 -51.09 -21.73
N ASN A 7 54.67 -51.46 -21.24
CA ASN A 7 53.39 -51.29 -21.90
C ASN A 7 52.63 -50.13 -21.21
N VAL A 8 51.76 -49.43 -21.98
CA VAL A 8 50.54 -48.73 -21.52
C VAL A 8 50.80 -47.31 -20.92
N ASP A 9 50.23 -46.18 -21.35
CA ASP A 9 49.06 -45.89 -22.20
C ASP A 9 49.08 -44.44 -22.73
N PHE A 10 48.49 -44.26 -23.91
CA PHE A 10 48.22 -42.98 -24.57
C PHE A 10 46.94 -42.37 -23.96
N ALA A 11 47.07 -41.58 -22.89
CA ALA A 11 45.92 -40.92 -22.27
C ALA A 11 45.47 -39.71 -23.11
N ALA A 12 44.40 -39.89 -23.88
CA ALA A 12 43.60 -38.82 -24.44
C ALA A 12 43.16 -37.85 -23.33
N THR A 13 43.51 -36.58 -23.46
CA THR A 13 43.01 -35.52 -22.57
C THR A 13 41.57 -35.21 -22.93
N GLU A 14 40.63 -35.96 -22.32
CA GLU A 14 39.22 -35.59 -22.32
C GLU A 14 39.05 -34.23 -21.66
N SER A 15 38.65 -33.23 -22.45
CA SER A 15 38.28 -31.92 -21.95
C SER A 15 37.07 -32.03 -21.00
N ARG A 16 37.29 -31.69 -19.73
CA ARG A 16 36.25 -31.57 -18.68
C ARG A 16 35.11 -30.66 -19.16
N PRO A 17 33.82 -31.03 -18.95
CA PRO A 17 32.71 -30.13 -19.22
C PRO A 17 32.74 -28.95 -18.23
N LYS A 18 32.71 -27.73 -18.77
CA LYS A 18 32.63 -26.48 -17.99
C LYS A 18 31.41 -26.53 -17.06
N LYS A 19 31.63 -26.43 -15.74
CA LYS A 19 30.57 -26.22 -14.75
C LYS A 19 29.94 -24.84 -14.98
N GLU A 20 28.70 -24.80 -15.47
CA GLU A 20 27.88 -23.59 -15.46
C GLU A 20 27.60 -23.15 -14.01
N SER A 21 28.32 -22.13 -13.54
CA SER A 21 28.11 -21.49 -12.24
C SER A 21 26.88 -20.57 -12.27
N GLY A 22 25.70 -21.13 -12.51
CA GLY A 22 24.44 -20.40 -12.33
C GLY A 22 24.12 -20.21 -10.83
N ASN A 23 23.86 -18.96 -10.42
CA ASN A 23 23.31 -18.60 -9.10
C ASN A 23 22.23 -19.62 -8.66
N ARG A 24 22.24 -20.14 -7.41
CA ARG A 24 21.32 -21.21 -6.94
C ARG A 24 19.86 -20.98 -7.30
N LYS A 25 19.43 -19.72 -7.43
CA LYS A 25 18.10 -19.34 -7.93
C LYS A 25 17.86 -19.77 -9.39
N HIS A 26 18.84 -19.55 -10.26
CA HIS A 26 18.79 -19.96 -11.67
C HIS A 26 18.72 -21.49 -11.81
N GLN A 27 19.52 -22.23 -11.06
CA GLN A 27 19.46 -23.71 -11.09
C GLN A 27 18.10 -24.26 -10.65
N ARG A 28 17.49 -23.65 -9.62
CA ARG A 28 16.13 -24.00 -9.17
C ARG A 28 15.08 -23.66 -10.22
N PHE A 29 15.20 -22.51 -10.87
CA PHE A 29 14.32 -22.13 -11.98
C PHE A 29 14.40 -23.11 -13.14
N VAL A 30 15.63 -23.45 -13.58
CA VAL A 30 15.86 -24.40 -14.69
C VAL A 30 15.31 -25.79 -14.35
N ARG A 31 15.53 -26.29 -13.13
CA ARG A 31 14.96 -27.57 -12.67
C ARG A 31 13.43 -27.56 -12.69
N ARG A 32 12.80 -26.52 -12.15
CA ARG A 32 11.34 -26.42 -12.10
C ARG A 32 10.71 -26.24 -13.49
N ARG A 33 11.37 -25.52 -14.40
CA ARG A 33 10.95 -25.41 -15.80
C ARG A 33 10.95 -26.77 -16.49
N ARG A 34 12.04 -27.54 -16.38
CA ARG A 34 12.17 -28.88 -16.97
C ARG A 34 11.14 -29.88 -16.41
N GLU A 35 10.77 -29.72 -15.14
CA GLU A 35 9.71 -30.53 -14.51
C GLU A 35 8.33 -30.21 -15.09
N LEU A 36 8.02 -28.92 -15.29
CA LEU A 36 6.75 -28.48 -15.87
C LEU A 36 6.65 -28.83 -17.37
N GLU A 37 7.77 -28.83 -18.09
CA GLU A 37 7.86 -29.31 -19.47
C GLU A 37 7.57 -30.83 -19.54
N ARG A 38 8.17 -31.63 -18.65
CA ARG A 38 7.87 -33.08 -18.55
C ARG A 38 6.42 -33.39 -18.18
N ARG A 39 5.79 -32.51 -17.40
CA ARG A 39 4.37 -32.63 -17.04
C ARG A 39 3.41 -32.08 -18.09
N GLY A 40 3.93 -31.57 -19.22
CA GLY A 40 3.09 -31.03 -20.31
C GLY A 40 2.32 -29.76 -19.95
N VAL A 41 2.69 -29.08 -18.86
CA VAL A 41 1.96 -27.91 -18.34
C VAL A 41 2.37 -26.62 -19.05
N LEU A 42 3.53 -26.59 -19.71
CA LEU A 42 3.98 -25.47 -20.55
C LEU A 42 3.52 -25.66 -22.01
N ARG A 43 2.72 -24.73 -22.55
CA ARG A 43 2.38 -24.70 -23.98
C ARG A 43 3.50 -24.06 -24.81
N GLN A 44 3.72 -24.60 -26.01
CA GLN A 44 4.86 -24.37 -26.92
C GLN A 44 5.07 -22.92 -27.43
N LYS A 45 4.18 -21.96 -27.08
CA LYS A 45 4.27 -20.55 -27.52
C LYS A 45 5.21 -19.67 -26.67
N GLN A 46 5.99 -20.23 -25.74
CA GLN A 46 6.96 -19.51 -24.91
C GLN A 46 8.40 -20.02 -25.08
N LEU A 47 8.82 -20.29 -26.32
CA LEU A 47 10.22 -20.55 -26.66
C LEU A 47 10.84 -19.26 -27.26
N PRO A 48 12.02 -18.81 -26.81
CA PRO A 48 12.75 -17.77 -27.52
C PRO A 48 13.28 -18.31 -28.85
N ALA A 49 13.33 -17.45 -29.88
CA ALA A 49 13.87 -17.78 -31.19
C ALA A 49 15.37 -18.12 -31.11
N ALA A 50 15.80 -19.16 -31.83
CA ALA A 50 17.20 -19.56 -31.95
C ALA A 50 18.02 -18.51 -32.73
N PRO A 51 19.33 -18.33 -32.42
CA PRO A 51 20.15 -17.33 -33.08
C PRO A 51 20.69 -17.82 -34.44
N GLY A 52 20.43 -17.04 -35.50
CA GLY A 52 21.37 -16.77 -36.60
C GLY A 52 21.42 -17.73 -37.80
N GLY A 53 20.81 -17.31 -38.92
CA GLY A 53 21.12 -17.73 -40.29
C GLY A 53 20.90 -16.54 -41.25
N PRO A 54 21.64 -16.41 -42.36
CA PRO A 54 21.92 -15.11 -42.99
C PRO A 54 20.71 -14.47 -43.67
N ARG A 55 20.62 -13.15 -43.52
CA ARG A 55 19.61 -12.26 -44.11
C ARG A 55 19.66 -12.30 -45.64
N ARG A 56 18.55 -12.68 -46.29
CA ARG A 56 18.29 -12.33 -47.69
C ARG A 56 17.50 -11.02 -47.78
N ALA A 57 17.99 -10.12 -48.64
CA ALA A 57 17.45 -8.77 -48.87
C ALA A 57 16.01 -8.80 -49.42
N PRO A 58 15.19 -7.76 -49.15
CA PRO A 58 13.85 -7.68 -49.68
C PRO A 58 13.88 -7.26 -51.16
N ARG A 59 13.30 -8.10 -52.03
CA ARG A 59 13.02 -7.72 -53.43
C ARG A 59 11.76 -6.84 -53.51
N ARG A 60 11.86 -5.87 -54.40
CA ARG A 60 10.94 -4.77 -54.70
C ARG A 60 9.50 -5.19 -54.99
N ARG A 61 8.59 -4.27 -54.62
CA ARG A 61 7.19 -4.18 -55.06
C ARG A 61 7.05 -4.20 -56.59
N SER A 62 6.00 -4.87 -57.07
CA SER A 62 5.32 -4.55 -58.34
C SER A 62 3.80 -4.66 -58.17
N ARG A 63 3.10 -3.89 -59.00
CA ARG A 63 1.71 -3.41 -58.92
C ARG A 63 0.66 -4.43 -59.42
N GLY A 64 -0.60 -4.13 -59.06
CA GLY A 64 -1.82 -4.47 -59.83
C GLY A 64 -2.45 -5.79 -59.43
N THR A 65 -3.76 -6.02 -59.39
CA THR A 65 -4.96 -5.25 -59.82
C THR A 65 -6.18 -6.06 -59.35
N GLY A 66 -7.29 -5.41 -59.00
CA GLY A 66 -8.64 -5.93 -59.29
C GLY A 66 -9.49 -6.51 -58.14
N GLY A 67 -10.69 -5.94 -58.01
CA GLY A 67 -11.94 -6.68 -57.70
C GLY A 67 -12.43 -6.71 -56.24
N GLY A 68 -13.43 -5.88 -55.90
CA GLY A 68 -14.39 -6.19 -54.82
C GLY A 68 -15.59 -6.99 -55.37
N PRO A 69 -16.77 -7.03 -54.70
CA PRO A 69 -17.05 -7.07 -53.26
C PRO A 69 -17.96 -8.29 -52.90
N GLY A 70 -18.07 -8.66 -51.61
CA GLY A 70 -19.01 -9.69 -51.14
C GLY A 70 -19.40 -9.53 -49.67
N LYS A 71 -20.68 -9.26 -49.43
CA LYS A 71 -21.34 -8.94 -48.15
C LYS A 71 -21.67 -10.18 -47.27
N PRO A 72 -22.17 -9.99 -46.02
CA PRO A 72 -21.95 -10.88 -44.85
C PRO A 72 -23.16 -11.73 -44.45
N ARG A 73 -22.96 -12.74 -43.58
CA ARG A 73 -24.01 -13.45 -42.79
C ARG A 73 -23.37 -14.02 -41.51
N SER A 74 -23.63 -13.50 -40.31
CA SER A 74 -24.79 -13.64 -39.40
C SER A 74 -24.72 -14.87 -38.47
N CYS A 75 -24.73 -14.60 -37.16
CA CYS A 75 -24.87 -15.54 -36.04
C CYS A 75 -26.26 -16.19 -35.99
N PRO A 76 -26.40 -17.39 -35.38
CA PRO A 76 -27.68 -17.86 -34.86
C PRO A 76 -27.79 -17.64 -33.34
N LYS A 77 -28.94 -17.12 -32.91
CA LYS A 77 -29.53 -17.27 -31.58
C LYS A 77 -30.37 -18.54 -31.56
N GLU A 78 -30.44 -19.25 -30.44
CA GLU A 78 -31.59 -20.07 -30.08
C GLU A 78 -31.92 -19.95 -28.58
N ASN A 79 -33.23 -20.01 -28.30
CA ASN A 79 -33.93 -19.81 -27.02
C ASN A 79 -34.14 -21.15 -26.27
N GLY A 80 -34.47 -21.08 -24.96
CA GLY A 80 -34.68 -22.22 -24.02
C GLY A 80 -35.98 -23.04 -24.23
N PRO A 81 -36.67 -23.61 -23.20
CA PRO A 81 -36.48 -23.52 -21.73
C PRO A 81 -36.64 -24.87 -20.92
N ALA A 82 -36.58 -24.76 -19.58
CA ALA A 82 -37.36 -25.50 -18.55
C ALA A 82 -36.66 -26.47 -17.54
N ALA A 83 -37.15 -26.35 -16.29
CA ALA A 83 -37.20 -27.29 -15.15
C ALA A 83 -35.98 -27.47 -14.19
N GLY A 84 -36.20 -27.16 -12.91
CA GLY A 84 -35.35 -27.55 -11.75
C GLY A 84 -35.56 -29.03 -11.34
N PRO A 85 -34.97 -29.54 -10.22
CA PRO A 85 -35.32 -29.08 -8.87
C PRO A 85 -34.24 -29.18 -7.74
N ARG A 86 -34.58 -28.54 -6.61
CA ARG A 86 -34.40 -28.90 -5.16
C ARG A 86 -33.02 -28.90 -4.45
N CYS A 87 -33.03 -28.20 -3.31
CA CYS A 87 -32.07 -28.20 -2.20
C CYS A 87 -32.23 -29.41 -1.25
N PRO A 88 -31.23 -29.76 -0.44
CA PRO A 88 -31.39 -30.61 0.74
C PRO A 88 -31.54 -29.81 2.06
N PRO A 89 -32.05 -30.43 3.14
CA PRO A 89 -32.73 -29.72 4.24
C PRO A 89 -31.88 -29.42 5.48
N VAL A 90 -32.38 -28.45 6.24
CA VAL A 90 -32.08 -28.12 7.63
C VAL A 90 -32.66 -29.22 8.54
N SER A 91 -31.90 -29.65 9.55
CA SER A 91 -32.42 -30.47 10.65
C SER A 91 -32.39 -29.66 11.95
N GLN A 92 -33.59 -29.39 12.47
CA GLN A 92 -33.85 -28.91 13.83
C GLN A 92 -34.25 -30.11 14.67
N ASN A 93 -33.65 -30.28 15.85
CA ASN A 93 -34.23 -31.06 16.93
C ASN A 93 -34.20 -30.19 18.20
N GLY A 94 -35.40 -29.89 18.70
CA GLY A 94 -35.68 -29.34 20.03
C GLY A 94 -36.00 -30.46 21.05
N PRO A 95 -36.52 -30.14 22.24
CA PRO A 95 -35.86 -30.46 23.52
C PRO A 95 -36.56 -31.54 24.36
N THR A 96 -35.77 -32.19 25.22
CA THR A 96 -36.16 -32.88 26.48
C THR A 96 -34.87 -32.88 27.34
N GLY A 97 -34.78 -32.68 28.64
CA GLY A 97 -35.68 -32.64 29.78
C GLY A 97 -34.84 -33.13 30.98
N THR A 98 -34.77 -32.33 32.04
CA THR A 98 -34.52 -32.70 33.46
C THR A 98 -33.26 -33.52 33.85
N ASP A 99 -32.31 -32.90 34.56
CA ASP A 99 -32.04 -33.13 36.00
C ASP A 99 -30.66 -32.62 36.45
N ALA A 100 -30.64 -32.00 37.63
CA ALA A 100 -29.46 -31.55 38.38
C ALA A 100 -29.20 -32.53 39.57
N PRO A 101 -28.29 -32.22 40.52
CA PRO A 101 -26.84 -32.26 40.43
C PRO A 101 -26.22 -33.27 41.42
N ALA A 102 -24.97 -33.69 41.21
CA ALA A 102 -24.20 -34.43 42.23
C ALA A 102 -22.80 -33.85 42.45
N LYS A 103 -22.52 -33.62 43.73
CA LYS A 103 -21.27 -33.16 44.35
C LYS A 103 -20.19 -34.25 44.30
N THR A 104 -18.92 -33.86 44.20
CA THR A 104 -17.83 -34.50 44.96
C THR A 104 -16.68 -33.54 45.23
N LYS A 105 -16.14 -33.68 46.45
CA LYS A 105 -15.11 -32.89 47.13
C LYS A 105 -13.69 -33.41 46.82
N GLY A 106 -12.70 -32.53 46.99
CA GLY A 106 -11.28 -32.85 47.26
C GLY A 106 -10.43 -31.58 47.08
N LYS A 107 -10.19 -30.73 48.09
CA LYS A 107 -9.26 -30.76 49.26
C LYS A 107 -7.77 -30.91 48.89
N GLY A 108 -6.99 -29.90 49.30
CA GLY A 108 -5.51 -29.83 49.34
C GLY A 108 -5.04 -28.38 49.06
N GLN A 109 -5.15 -27.42 50.00
CA GLN A 109 -4.21 -27.07 51.08
C GLN A 109 -2.75 -26.83 50.63
N GLY A 110 -2.29 -25.59 50.85
CA GLY A 110 -0.91 -25.16 50.72
C GLY A 110 -0.77 -23.65 50.88
N ALA A 111 -0.65 -23.18 52.13
CA ALA A 111 -0.29 -21.82 52.55
C ALA A 111 1.11 -21.43 52.00
N ALA A 112 1.59 -20.18 51.96
CA ALA A 112 1.45 -19.11 52.92
C ALA A 112 2.06 -17.78 52.38
N ARG A 113 1.72 -16.67 53.07
CA ARG A 113 2.47 -15.41 53.25
C ARG A 113 2.59 -14.52 51.99
N GLY A 114 2.17 -13.27 51.95
CA GLY A 114 1.90 -12.30 53.01
C GLY A 114 2.71 -11.03 52.72
N SER A 115 2.04 -9.92 52.37
CA SER A 115 2.34 -8.54 52.80
C SER A 115 1.63 -7.54 51.89
N ALA A 116 0.51 -7.03 52.41
CA ALA A 116 -0.04 -5.74 52.00
C ALA A 116 0.83 -4.63 52.60
N LYS A 117 1.10 -3.58 51.83
CA LYS A 117 1.50 -2.28 52.37
C LYS A 117 0.87 -1.17 51.53
N ALA A 118 -0.15 -0.54 52.12
CA ALA A 118 -0.63 0.79 51.76
C ALA A 118 0.30 1.86 52.37
N VAL A 119 0.02 3.13 52.04
CA VAL A 119 0.68 4.42 52.39
C VAL A 119 1.77 4.87 51.39
N GLY A 120 1.76 6.08 50.81
CA GLY A 120 0.86 7.23 50.94
C GLY A 120 1.15 8.31 49.87
N ALA A 121 0.14 9.14 49.60
CA ALA A 121 0.28 10.47 48.99
C ALA A 121 0.89 11.46 50.02
N PRO A 122 1.51 12.59 49.61
CA PRO A 122 0.78 13.89 49.52
C PRO A 122 1.45 14.89 48.52
N PRO A 123 1.14 16.22 48.53
CA PRO A 123 -0.14 16.81 48.13
C PRO A 123 0.02 17.89 47.03
N ALA A 124 -1.12 18.29 46.46
CA ALA A 124 -1.28 19.55 45.74
C ALA A 124 -1.45 20.71 46.76
N SER A 125 -0.84 21.87 46.51
CA SER A 125 -1.18 23.14 47.18
C SER A 125 -1.71 24.13 46.16
N GLN A 126 -2.98 24.47 46.33
CA GLN A 126 -3.64 25.64 45.79
C GLN A 126 -3.18 26.87 46.59
N ASN A 127 -2.93 27.98 45.91
CA ASN A 127 -3.04 29.30 46.50
C ASN A 127 -4.14 30.05 45.75
N ASP A 128 -5.22 30.31 46.48
CA ASP A 128 -6.29 31.24 46.14
C ASP A 128 -6.10 32.48 47.03
N SER A 129 -6.12 33.66 46.42
CA SER A 129 -6.22 34.93 47.12
C SER A 129 -6.95 35.95 46.24
N THR A 130 -8.28 35.92 46.39
CA THR A 130 -9.18 37.06 46.61
C THR A 130 -8.63 38.47 46.39
N GLY A 131 -9.32 39.23 45.53
CA GLY A 131 -9.17 40.69 45.41
C GLY A 131 -10.33 41.31 44.62
N THR A 132 -11.45 41.51 45.31
CA THR A 132 -12.64 42.26 44.88
C THR A 132 -12.36 43.77 44.82
N GLY A 133 -12.92 44.48 43.82
CA GLY A 133 -12.88 45.94 43.78
C GLY A 133 -13.39 46.58 42.49
N ALA A 134 -14.72 46.67 42.33
CA ALA A 134 -15.38 47.75 41.58
C ALA A 134 -15.77 48.84 42.63
N PRO A 135 -15.94 50.15 42.32
CA PRO A 135 -16.85 50.64 41.27
C PRO A 135 -16.48 51.97 40.58
N ALA A 136 -17.19 52.36 39.52
CA ALA A 136 -17.83 53.68 39.37
C ALA A 136 -18.46 53.88 37.99
N LYS A 137 -19.70 54.38 37.99
CA LYS A 137 -20.47 54.86 36.84
C LYS A 137 -20.12 56.32 36.58
N THR A 138 -20.00 56.72 35.32
CA THR A 138 -20.27 58.10 34.89
C THR A 138 -20.90 58.09 33.50
N LYS A 139 -22.02 58.82 33.39
CA LYS A 139 -22.77 59.08 32.16
C LYS A 139 -22.06 60.19 31.37
N GLY A 140 -22.04 60.06 30.04
CA GLY A 140 -21.68 61.13 29.10
C GLY A 140 -22.34 60.88 27.75
N LYS A 141 -23.00 61.90 27.21
CA LYS A 141 -24.02 61.84 26.14
C LYS A 141 -23.43 62.35 24.80
N ALA A 142 -23.76 61.64 23.73
CA ALA A 142 -24.04 62.09 22.34
C ALA A 142 -22.94 62.58 21.37
N ARG A 143 -23.29 62.35 20.08
CA ARG A 143 -22.72 62.77 18.78
C ARG A 143 -21.54 61.93 18.30
N GLY A 144 -21.45 61.44 17.06
CA GLY A 144 -22.29 61.49 15.86
C GLY A 144 -21.44 61.01 14.67
N ALA A 145 -22.11 60.64 13.57
CA ALA A 145 -21.60 60.44 12.22
C ALA A 145 -21.01 59.07 11.78
N ALA A 146 -21.31 58.80 10.49
CA ALA A 146 -20.74 57.85 9.55
C ALA A 146 -21.15 56.37 9.67
N ARG A 147 -22.31 56.08 9.05
CA ARG A 147 -22.69 54.76 8.53
C ARG A 147 -21.73 54.37 7.41
N GLY A 148 -20.58 53.79 7.78
CA GLY A 148 -19.71 53.08 6.85
C GLY A 148 -20.32 51.73 6.52
N THR A 149 -20.71 51.54 5.26
CA THR A 149 -21.05 50.22 4.72
C THR A 149 -19.82 49.32 4.80
N ALA A 150 -19.77 48.46 5.83
CA ALA A 150 -18.79 47.39 5.90
C ALA A 150 -19.05 46.43 4.73
N LYS A 151 -18.25 46.58 3.66
CA LYS A 151 -18.07 45.52 2.67
C LYS A 151 -17.58 44.31 3.43
N THR A 152 -18.43 43.28 3.55
CA THR A 152 -18.01 41.93 3.92
C THR A 152 -17.09 41.43 2.81
N GLY A 153 -15.80 41.73 2.95
CA GLY A 153 -14.77 41.05 2.18
C GLY A 153 -14.83 39.59 2.57
N ALA A 154 -15.33 38.74 1.67
CA ALA A 154 -15.18 37.30 1.82
C ALA A 154 -13.68 37.04 2.00
N ALA A 155 -13.29 36.62 3.20
CA ALA A 155 -11.92 36.24 3.48
C ALA A 155 -11.50 35.21 2.43
N ARG A 156 -10.42 35.50 1.69
CA ARG A 156 -9.85 34.55 0.75
C ARG A 156 -9.64 33.25 1.54
N PRO A 157 -10.16 32.09 1.07
CA PRO A 157 -9.98 30.85 1.81
C PRO A 157 -8.50 30.67 2.07
N ALA A 158 -8.15 30.42 3.34
CA ALA A 158 -6.78 30.11 3.72
C ALA A 158 -6.25 29.00 2.80
N PRO A 159 -4.96 29.04 2.41
CA PRO A 159 -4.41 28.03 1.53
C PRO A 159 -4.70 26.63 2.10
N PRO A 160 -5.10 25.67 1.25
CA PRO A 160 -5.42 24.33 1.72
C PRO A 160 -4.19 23.75 2.44
N LYS A 161 -4.40 23.25 3.65
CA LYS A 161 -3.33 22.64 4.45
C LYS A 161 -2.84 21.38 3.75
N LEU A 162 -1.53 21.20 3.67
CA LEU A 162 -0.91 19.99 3.11
C LEU A 162 -0.79 18.90 4.16
N VAL A 163 -0.98 17.66 3.74
CA VAL A 163 -0.69 16.45 4.51
C VAL A 163 -0.07 15.40 3.61
N ALA A 164 0.77 14.53 4.15
CA ALA A 164 1.20 13.32 3.45
C ALA A 164 0.50 12.10 4.04
N MET A 165 0.23 11.10 3.19
CA MET A 165 -0.44 9.88 3.57
C MET A 165 0.24 8.67 2.93
N ASP A 166 0.32 7.58 3.69
CA ASP A 166 0.70 6.26 3.20
C ASP A 166 -0.08 5.16 3.93
N CYS A 167 -0.37 4.07 3.23
CA CYS A 167 -1.13 2.94 3.73
C CYS A 167 -0.36 1.62 3.57
N GLU A 168 -0.50 0.77 4.58
CA GLU A 168 -0.09 -0.64 4.47
C GLU A 168 -1.30 -1.51 4.13
N MET A 169 -1.10 -2.43 3.18
CA MET A 169 -2.15 -3.33 2.71
C MET A 169 -1.86 -4.80 3.02
N VAL A 170 -2.93 -5.53 3.35
CA VAL A 170 -2.95 -6.99 3.46
C VAL A 170 -3.73 -7.60 2.29
N GLY A 171 -3.52 -8.89 2.04
CA GLY A 171 -4.24 -9.69 1.06
C GLY A 171 -5.53 -10.27 1.63
N THR A 172 -6.66 -9.94 1.00
CA THR A 172 -7.99 -10.50 1.28
C THR A 172 -8.58 -11.14 0.02
N GLY A 173 -9.74 -11.79 0.16
CA GLY A 173 -10.43 -12.46 -0.94
C GLY A 173 -9.71 -13.68 -1.49
N PRO A 174 -10.18 -14.25 -2.62
CA PRO A 174 -9.63 -15.49 -3.18
C PRO A 174 -8.12 -15.41 -3.45
N GLY A 175 -7.36 -16.22 -2.72
CA GLY A 175 -5.89 -16.28 -2.82
C GLY A 175 -5.17 -15.01 -2.35
N GLY A 176 -5.81 -14.14 -1.55
CA GLY A 176 -5.19 -12.92 -1.02
C GLY A 176 -4.86 -11.87 -2.10
N ARG A 177 -5.52 -11.94 -3.26
CA ARG A 177 -5.24 -11.07 -4.42
C ARG A 177 -5.79 -9.65 -4.25
N THR A 178 -6.78 -9.45 -3.39
CA THR A 178 -7.34 -8.12 -3.12
C THR A 178 -6.49 -7.41 -2.08
N SER A 179 -5.92 -6.25 -2.41
CA SER A 179 -5.24 -5.39 -1.44
C SER A 179 -6.28 -4.64 -0.60
N SER A 180 -6.30 -4.88 0.71
CA SER A 180 -7.17 -4.18 1.66
C SER A 180 -6.37 -3.43 2.71
N LEU A 181 -6.86 -2.27 3.12
CA LEU A 181 -6.23 -1.39 4.10
C LEU A 181 -6.03 -2.08 5.45
N ALA A 182 -4.81 -2.04 5.99
CA ALA A 182 -4.46 -2.61 7.29
C ALA A 182 -3.72 -1.67 8.23
N ARG A 183 -3.15 -0.58 7.73
CA ARG A 183 -2.66 0.56 8.52
C ARG A 183 -2.73 1.81 7.64
N CYS A 184 -3.08 2.94 8.20
CA CYS A 184 -3.03 4.23 7.52
C CYS A 184 -2.29 5.22 8.40
N SER A 185 -1.33 5.92 7.82
CA SER A 185 -0.59 6.99 8.47
C SER A 185 -0.79 8.30 7.71
N ILE A 186 -1.07 9.38 8.43
CA ILE A 186 -1.17 10.74 7.90
C ILE A 186 -0.25 11.64 8.73
N VAL A 187 0.57 12.44 8.06
CA VAL A 187 1.48 13.39 8.69
C VAL A 187 1.24 14.82 8.23
N SER A 188 1.57 15.78 9.08
CA SER A 188 1.56 17.21 8.74
C SER A 188 2.66 17.54 7.72
N TYR A 189 2.68 18.81 7.28
CA TYR A 189 3.78 19.34 6.48
C TYR A 189 5.13 19.20 7.21
N GLU A 190 5.17 19.43 8.52
CA GLU A 190 6.36 19.30 9.37
C GLU A 190 6.75 17.85 9.68
N GLY A 191 5.89 16.87 9.33
CA GLY A 191 6.12 15.45 9.59
C GLY A 191 5.55 14.95 10.92
N ASP A 192 4.77 15.77 11.63
CA ASP A 192 4.05 15.36 12.84
C ASP A 192 2.94 14.36 12.50
N VAL A 193 2.77 13.33 13.32
CA VAL A 193 1.76 12.30 13.09
C VAL A 193 0.37 12.84 13.45
N LEU A 194 -0.50 12.96 12.45
CA LEU A 194 -1.89 13.38 12.62
C LEU A 194 -2.83 12.17 12.79
N TYR A 195 -2.46 11.04 12.20
CA TYR A 195 -3.18 9.77 12.28
C TYR A 195 -2.20 8.63 12.05
N ASP A 196 -2.25 7.59 12.88
CA ASP A 196 -1.53 6.33 12.67
C ASP A 196 -2.29 5.22 13.37
N GLU A 197 -3.07 4.46 12.62
CA GLU A 197 -3.92 3.41 13.18
C GLU A 197 -3.83 2.13 12.35
N TYR A 198 -3.79 1.00 13.04
CA TYR A 198 -4.05 -0.29 12.43
C TYR A 198 -5.54 -0.42 12.12
N VAL A 199 -5.85 -0.89 10.91
CA VAL A 199 -7.20 -1.00 10.40
C VAL A 199 -7.54 -2.47 10.20
N ARG A 200 -8.72 -2.89 10.66
CA ARG A 200 -9.25 -4.23 10.40
C ARG A 200 -10.08 -4.18 9.11
N PRO A 201 -9.64 -4.88 8.03
CA PRO A 201 -10.44 -4.99 6.82
C PRO A 201 -11.81 -5.63 7.10
N GLU A 202 -12.80 -5.32 6.25
CA GLU A 202 -14.11 -5.97 6.31
C GLU A 202 -14.03 -7.45 5.93
N GLU A 203 -13.18 -7.77 4.95
CA GLU A 203 -12.96 -9.12 4.47
C GLU A 203 -11.89 -9.86 5.29
N PRO A 204 -12.01 -11.19 5.48
CA PRO A 204 -10.97 -11.97 6.15
C PRO A 204 -9.60 -11.84 5.49
N ILE A 205 -8.57 -11.68 6.33
CA ILE A 205 -7.18 -11.61 5.89
C ILE A 205 -6.70 -13.02 5.55
N VAL A 206 -6.24 -13.20 4.31
CA VAL A 206 -5.65 -14.45 3.80
C VAL A 206 -4.13 -14.39 3.84
N ASP A 207 -3.54 -13.23 3.55
CA ASP A 207 -2.10 -13.01 3.59
C ASP A 207 -1.78 -11.65 4.20
N TYR A 208 -0.97 -11.61 5.26
CA TYR A 208 -0.56 -10.37 5.89
C TYR A 208 0.44 -9.57 5.07
N ARG A 209 1.13 -10.18 4.10
CA ARG A 209 2.16 -9.54 3.29
C ARG A 209 3.26 -8.88 4.14
N THR A 210 3.55 -9.44 5.32
CA THR A 210 4.38 -8.83 6.38
C THR A 210 5.76 -8.38 5.89
N ARG A 211 6.34 -9.06 4.90
CA ARG A 211 7.62 -8.66 4.29
C ARG A 211 7.59 -7.25 3.72
N TRP A 212 6.44 -6.83 3.19
CA TRP A 212 6.21 -5.50 2.64
C TRP A 212 5.46 -4.63 3.63
N SER A 213 4.35 -5.11 4.18
CA SER A 213 3.42 -4.28 4.95
C SER A 213 3.81 -4.04 6.41
N GLY A 214 4.72 -4.88 6.95
CA GLY A 214 4.99 -4.97 8.37
C GLY A 214 3.83 -5.46 9.25
N ILE A 215 2.65 -5.73 8.67
CA ILE A 215 1.46 -6.12 9.42
C ILE A 215 1.57 -7.56 9.90
N ARG A 216 1.14 -7.79 11.15
CA ARG A 216 1.13 -9.09 11.81
C ARG A 216 -0.24 -9.31 12.45
N ARG A 217 -0.57 -10.58 12.71
CA ARG A 217 -1.86 -10.97 13.32
C ARG A 217 -2.16 -10.22 14.61
N HIS A 218 -1.17 -9.96 15.46
CA HIS A 218 -1.39 -9.26 16.73
C HIS A 218 -1.81 -7.80 16.55
N HIS A 219 -1.41 -7.14 15.45
CA HIS A 219 -1.87 -5.77 15.15
C HIS A 219 -3.40 -5.72 14.96
N MET A 220 -4.02 -6.81 14.51
CA MET A 220 -5.46 -6.86 14.25
C MET A 220 -6.33 -6.99 15.50
N VAL A 221 -5.73 -7.32 16.66
CA VAL A 221 -6.46 -7.52 17.93
C VAL A 221 -7.16 -6.24 18.37
N LYS A 222 -6.46 -5.11 18.32
CA LYS A 222 -6.97 -3.78 18.70
C LYS A 222 -7.22 -2.85 17.52
N ALA A 223 -7.11 -3.35 16.29
CA ALA A 223 -7.28 -2.55 15.08
C ALA A 223 -8.69 -1.93 14.97
N VAL A 224 -8.73 -0.69 14.49
CA VAL A 224 -9.96 0.06 14.25
C VAL A 224 -10.72 -0.57 13.08
N PRO A 225 -12.05 -0.80 13.18
CA PRO A 225 -12.83 -1.30 12.05
C PRO A 225 -12.76 -0.37 10.84
N PHE A 226 -12.64 -0.93 9.63
CA PHE A 226 -12.45 -0.20 8.38
C PHE A 226 -13.35 1.04 8.23
N ARG A 227 -14.65 0.92 8.46
CA ARG A 227 -15.59 2.05 8.31
C ARG A 227 -15.30 3.22 9.24
N ARG A 228 -14.91 2.94 10.48
CA ARG A 228 -14.55 3.98 11.46
C ARG A 228 -13.25 4.66 11.07
N ALA A 229 -12.23 3.87 10.71
CA ALA A 229 -10.95 4.38 10.24
C ALA A 229 -11.12 5.25 8.98
N GLN A 230 -11.90 4.78 8.01
CA GLN A 230 -12.23 5.52 6.79
C GLN A 230 -12.85 6.88 7.12
N GLN A 231 -13.86 6.94 8.00
CA GLN A 231 -14.46 8.21 8.41
C GLN A 231 -13.46 9.16 9.08
N GLN A 232 -12.57 8.64 9.93
CA GLN A 232 -11.54 9.44 10.58
C GLN A 232 -10.54 10.00 9.56
N VAL A 233 -10.05 9.16 8.65
CA VAL A 233 -9.15 9.55 7.56
C VAL A 233 -9.80 10.62 6.69
N LEU A 234 -11.03 10.39 6.20
CA LEU A 234 -11.70 11.34 5.31
C LEU A 234 -11.97 12.70 5.96
N ARG A 235 -12.25 12.74 7.27
CA ARG A 235 -12.35 14.01 8.03
C ARG A 235 -11.03 14.77 8.04
N ILE A 236 -9.92 14.06 8.13
CA ILE A 236 -8.59 14.69 8.10
C ILE A 236 -8.28 15.18 6.68
N LEU A 237 -8.58 14.41 5.64
CA LEU A 237 -8.28 14.78 4.24
C LEU A 237 -9.19 15.88 3.68
N ALA A 238 -10.32 16.17 4.34
CA ALA A 238 -11.29 17.15 3.85
C ALA A 238 -10.68 18.55 3.67
N GLY A 239 -10.76 19.08 2.44
CA GLY A 239 -10.24 20.41 2.09
C GLY A 239 -8.72 20.54 2.12
N LYS A 240 -7.98 19.42 2.18
CA LYS A 240 -6.52 19.39 2.21
C LYS A 240 -5.94 18.94 0.88
N VAL A 241 -4.72 19.37 0.62
CA VAL A 241 -3.86 18.79 -0.40
C VAL A 241 -3.19 17.56 0.20
N VAL A 242 -3.28 16.43 -0.49
CA VAL A 242 -2.73 15.15 -0.06
C VAL A 242 -1.56 14.76 -0.94
N VAL A 243 -0.40 14.64 -0.31
CA VAL A 243 0.85 14.17 -0.90
C VAL A 243 0.98 12.67 -0.64
N GLY A 244 1.40 11.90 -1.65
CA GLY A 244 1.64 10.46 -1.50
C GLY A 244 2.61 9.94 -2.57
N HIS A 245 2.95 8.66 -2.48
CA HIS A 245 3.82 7.99 -3.46
C HIS A 245 3.08 6.79 -4.05
N SER A 246 2.67 6.90 -5.32
CA SER A 246 1.72 5.96 -5.94
C SER A 246 0.37 5.90 -5.18
N ILE A 247 -0.09 7.08 -4.75
CA ILE A 247 -1.20 7.30 -3.81
C ILE A 247 -2.56 6.76 -4.27
N HIS A 248 -2.70 6.51 -5.57
CA HIS A 248 -3.89 5.87 -6.14
C HIS A 248 -4.15 4.47 -5.53
N ASN A 249 -3.11 3.76 -5.08
CA ASN A 249 -3.25 2.48 -4.39
C ASN A 249 -3.88 2.65 -3.01
N ASP A 250 -3.47 3.67 -2.27
CA ASP A 250 -3.98 4.05 -0.96
C ASP A 250 -5.44 4.47 -1.03
N PHE A 251 -5.77 5.35 -1.98
CA PHE A 251 -7.14 5.77 -2.22
C PHE A 251 -8.05 4.60 -2.61
N LYS A 252 -7.55 3.67 -3.42
CA LYS A 252 -8.27 2.43 -3.75
C LYS A 252 -8.50 1.56 -2.51
N ALA A 253 -7.48 1.39 -1.65
CA ALA A 253 -7.60 0.63 -0.40
C ALA A 253 -8.56 1.29 0.60
N LEU A 254 -8.58 2.63 0.64
CA LEU A 254 -9.52 3.46 1.40
C LEU A 254 -10.92 3.54 0.78
N ARG A 255 -11.13 3.01 -0.43
CA ARG A 255 -12.38 3.14 -1.20
C ARG A 255 -12.83 4.59 -1.32
N TYR A 256 -11.91 5.46 -1.67
CA TYR A 256 -12.09 6.90 -1.75
C TYR A 256 -11.54 7.46 -3.07
N TYR A 257 -12.16 8.55 -3.55
CA TYR A 257 -11.70 9.31 -4.70
C TYR A 257 -11.37 10.73 -4.23
N HIS A 258 -10.08 11.02 -4.09
CA HIS A 258 -9.62 12.37 -3.77
C HIS A 258 -9.60 13.24 -5.05
N PRO A 259 -10.00 14.52 -4.98
CA PRO A 259 -9.90 15.41 -6.14
C PRO A 259 -8.46 15.48 -6.66
N LYS A 260 -8.29 15.37 -7.99
CA LYS A 260 -6.97 15.49 -8.65
C LYS A 260 -6.30 16.82 -8.32
N ALA A 261 -7.10 17.90 -8.26
CA ALA A 261 -6.67 19.25 -7.91
C ALA A 261 -6.00 19.37 -6.54
N PHE A 262 -6.27 18.40 -5.67
CA PHE A 262 -5.72 18.32 -4.33
C PHE A 262 -4.80 17.10 -4.12
N THR A 263 -4.40 16.40 -5.18
CA THR A 263 -3.51 15.23 -5.10
C THR A 263 -2.12 15.54 -5.63
N ARG A 264 -1.07 15.24 -4.85
CA ARG A 264 0.34 15.33 -5.26
C ARG A 264 0.96 13.93 -5.20
N ASP A 265 1.10 13.26 -6.35
CA ASP A 265 1.73 11.94 -6.43
C ASP A 265 3.21 12.05 -6.80
N THR A 266 4.10 11.88 -5.82
CA THR A 266 5.55 11.99 -5.99
C THR A 266 6.14 10.91 -6.92
N SER A 267 5.40 9.83 -7.22
CA SER A 267 5.86 8.79 -8.14
C SER A 267 5.69 9.14 -9.63
N GLN A 268 4.89 10.18 -9.92
CA GLN A 268 4.50 10.55 -11.30
C GLN A 268 5.10 11.88 -11.77
N ILE A 269 5.84 12.59 -10.91
CA ILE A 269 6.33 13.93 -11.23
C ILE A 269 7.72 13.89 -11.89
N PRO A 270 7.87 14.45 -13.11
CA PRO A 270 9.18 14.54 -13.79
C PRO A 270 10.23 15.34 -13.02
N LEU A 271 9.84 16.38 -12.28
CA LEU A 271 10.77 17.25 -11.54
C LEU A 271 11.63 16.47 -10.52
N LEU A 272 11.03 15.52 -9.79
CA LEU A 272 11.78 14.68 -8.84
C LEU A 272 12.76 13.76 -9.57
N ASN A 273 12.37 13.22 -10.72
CA ASN A 273 13.26 12.39 -11.53
C ASN A 273 14.44 13.21 -12.05
N HIS A 274 14.17 14.39 -12.62
CA HIS A 274 15.21 15.29 -13.12
C HIS A 274 16.21 15.65 -12.02
N ARG A 275 15.72 16.11 -10.86
CA ARG A 275 16.59 16.46 -9.72
C ARG A 275 17.34 15.25 -9.16
N GLY A 276 16.75 14.06 -9.22
CA GLY A 276 17.35 12.80 -8.75
C GLY A 276 18.29 12.15 -9.76
N GLY A 277 18.49 12.72 -10.95
CA GLY A 277 19.31 12.15 -12.02
C GLY A 277 18.70 10.89 -12.65
N PHE A 278 17.38 10.78 -12.68
CA PHE A 278 16.62 9.67 -13.26
C PHE A 278 15.91 10.07 -14.57
N PRO A 279 15.59 9.12 -15.45
CA PRO A 279 14.76 9.40 -16.63
C PRO A 279 13.38 9.91 -16.24
N GLU A 280 12.95 11.02 -16.84
CA GLU A 280 11.69 11.70 -16.51
C GLU A 280 10.44 10.84 -16.77
N ASN A 281 10.50 9.96 -17.76
CA ASN A 281 9.39 9.10 -18.19
C ASN A 281 9.27 7.78 -17.39
N MET A 282 9.95 7.66 -16.25
CA MET A 282 9.98 6.44 -15.45
C MET A 282 9.41 6.68 -14.04
N THR A 283 8.62 5.74 -13.53
CA THR A 283 8.26 5.74 -12.11
C THR A 283 9.44 5.24 -11.28
N ILE A 284 9.96 6.06 -10.38
CA ILE A 284 11.05 5.71 -9.48
C ILE A 284 10.48 5.39 -8.10
N SER A 285 11.00 4.35 -7.44
CA SER A 285 10.53 3.99 -6.10
C SER A 285 10.88 5.04 -5.06
N LEU A 286 10.02 5.19 -4.05
CA LEU A 286 10.23 6.08 -2.91
C LEU A 286 11.63 5.95 -2.32
N LYS A 287 12.08 4.71 -2.08
CA LYS A 287 13.41 4.40 -1.55
C LYS A 287 14.55 4.97 -2.41
N ARG A 288 14.44 4.88 -3.74
CA ARG A 288 15.48 5.37 -4.66
C ARG A 288 15.48 6.89 -4.72
N LEU A 289 14.31 7.52 -4.78
CA LEU A 289 14.20 8.99 -4.76
C LEU A 289 14.73 9.56 -3.45
N THR A 290 14.28 9.01 -2.32
CA THR A 290 14.72 9.42 -0.97
C THR A 290 16.23 9.28 -0.82
N LYS A 291 16.82 8.19 -1.33
CA LYS A 291 18.28 8.02 -1.30
C LYS A 291 19.01 9.04 -2.17
N ALA A 292 18.52 9.30 -3.38
CA ALA A 292 19.18 10.21 -4.31
C ALA A 292 19.08 11.69 -3.90
N LEU A 293 17.92 12.11 -3.40
CA LEU A 293 17.61 13.52 -3.14
C LEU A 293 17.84 13.93 -1.69
N LEU A 294 17.60 13.02 -0.74
CA LEU A 294 17.67 13.31 0.70
C LEU A 294 18.84 12.60 1.40
N ASN A 295 19.58 11.75 0.66
CA ASN A 295 20.63 10.87 1.20
C ASN A 295 20.17 9.98 2.38
N GLN A 296 18.88 9.66 2.43
CA GLN A 296 18.26 8.88 3.49
C GLN A 296 17.97 7.44 3.04
N ASP A 297 18.26 6.48 3.92
CA ASP A 297 17.90 5.07 3.72
C ASP A 297 16.62 4.75 4.50
N ILE A 298 15.52 4.56 3.78
CA ILE A 298 14.22 4.16 4.34
C ILE A 298 13.91 2.67 4.10
N GLN A 299 12.88 2.17 4.77
CA GLN A 299 12.42 0.77 4.63
C GLN A 299 13.58 -0.21 4.90
N VAL A 300 14.36 0.09 5.94
CA VAL A 300 15.55 -0.69 6.31
C VAL A 300 15.16 -1.88 7.20
N GLY A 301 15.79 -3.03 6.94
CA GLY A 301 15.60 -4.24 7.72
C GLY A 301 14.57 -5.22 7.14
N LYS A 302 14.11 -6.16 7.99
CA LYS A 302 13.29 -7.32 7.58
C LYS A 302 11.89 -7.29 8.19
N ARG A 303 11.52 -6.21 8.88
CA ARG A 303 10.25 -6.13 9.63
C ARG A 303 9.07 -5.69 8.77
N GLY A 304 9.30 -5.35 7.50
CA GLY A 304 8.32 -4.69 6.63
C GLY A 304 8.51 -3.17 6.63
N HIS A 305 7.66 -2.48 5.88
CA HIS A 305 7.66 -1.02 5.78
C HIS A 305 6.91 -0.41 6.95
N SER A 306 7.08 0.90 7.09
CA SER A 306 6.36 1.70 8.07
C SER A 306 5.73 2.87 7.35
N SER A 307 4.41 2.81 7.15
CA SER A 307 3.65 3.95 6.58
C SER A 307 3.96 5.33 7.19
N VAL A 308 4.31 5.44 8.47
CA VAL A 308 4.74 6.74 9.04
C VAL A 308 6.08 7.22 8.45
N GLU A 309 7.04 6.30 8.27
CA GLU A 309 8.34 6.60 7.65
C GLU A 309 8.13 6.99 6.18
N ASP A 310 7.30 6.23 5.47
CA ASP A 310 7.03 6.43 4.04
C ASP A 310 6.26 7.73 3.79
N ALA A 311 5.26 8.06 4.62
CA ALA A 311 4.53 9.33 4.54
C ALA A 311 5.45 10.54 4.80
N ARG A 312 6.35 10.44 5.79
CA ARG A 312 7.34 11.51 6.06
C ARG A 312 8.31 11.68 4.91
N ALA A 313 8.91 10.60 4.43
CA ALA A 313 9.83 10.64 3.30
C ALA A 313 9.16 11.24 2.05
N THR A 314 7.89 10.91 1.83
CA THR A 314 7.10 11.47 0.73
C THR A 314 6.87 12.98 0.88
N MET A 315 6.56 13.46 2.09
CA MET A 315 6.43 14.90 2.35
C MET A 315 7.77 15.63 2.13
N GLU A 316 8.87 15.07 2.62
CA GLU A 316 10.21 15.67 2.41
C GLU A 316 10.58 15.72 0.92
N LEU A 317 10.27 14.67 0.14
CA LEU A 317 10.45 14.71 -1.31
C LEU A 317 9.60 15.79 -1.97
N TYR A 318 8.35 15.95 -1.56
CA TYR A 318 7.49 17.01 -2.08
C TYR A 318 8.10 18.40 -1.84
N LYS A 319 8.59 18.68 -0.63
CA LYS A 319 9.25 19.95 -0.28
C LYS A 319 10.43 20.30 -1.18
N VAL A 320 11.17 19.30 -1.67
CA VAL A 320 12.27 19.53 -2.61
C VAL A 320 11.78 20.27 -3.85
N VAL A 321 10.61 19.93 -4.37
CA VAL A 321 10.06 20.45 -5.64
C VAL A 321 8.82 21.33 -5.46
N GLU A 322 8.45 21.66 -4.23
CA GLU A 322 7.18 22.31 -3.91
C GLU A 322 6.96 23.61 -4.69
N GLU A 323 7.96 24.50 -4.66
CA GLU A 323 7.85 25.81 -5.31
C GLU A 323 7.60 25.67 -6.82
N GLU A 324 8.42 24.88 -7.51
CA GLU A 324 8.30 24.63 -8.95
C GLU A 324 7.00 23.91 -9.29
N TRP A 325 6.59 22.93 -8.48
CA TRP A 325 5.37 22.16 -8.70
C TRP A 325 4.14 23.05 -8.56
N GLU A 326 4.02 23.81 -7.47
CA GLU A 326 2.84 24.64 -7.23
C GLU A 326 2.77 25.82 -8.21
N GLN A 327 3.90 26.38 -8.64
CA GLN A 327 3.94 27.38 -9.72
C GLN A 327 3.45 26.78 -11.04
N HIS A 328 3.91 25.58 -11.41
CA HIS A 328 3.48 24.88 -12.63
C HIS A 328 1.96 24.62 -12.63
N LEU A 329 1.40 24.21 -11.49
CA LEU A 329 -0.05 23.98 -11.34
C LEU A 329 -0.87 25.28 -11.40
N GLN A 330 -0.30 26.41 -10.96
CA GLN A 330 -0.96 27.71 -11.08
C GLN A 330 -1.00 28.19 -12.54
N GLN A 331 0.06 27.92 -13.31
CA GLN A 331 0.15 28.28 -14.72
C GLN A 331 -0.66 27.33 -15.63
N ASN A 332 -0.85 26.07 -15.22
CA ASN A 332 -1.56 25.04 -15.99
C ASN A 332 -2.78 24.51 -15.22
N PRO A 333 -3.85 25.31 -15.05
CA PRO A 333 -5.01 24.94 -14.24
C PRO A 333 -5.77 23.71 -14.76
N GLU A 334 -5.64 23.35 -16.04
CA GLU A 334 -6.21 22.12 -16.60
C GLU A 334 -5.57 20.83 -16.03
N GLN A 335 -4.36 20.95 -15.47
CA GLN A 335 -3.65 19.85 -14.81
C GLN A 335 -3.92 19.78 -13.30
N LYS A 336 -4.79 20.67 -12.79
CA LYS A 336 -5.27 20.69 -11.41
C LYS A 336 -6.38 19.65 -11.24
#